data_AF-A0A8D9P4F3-F1
#
_entry.id   AF-A0A8D9P4F3-F1
#
_cell.length_a   1.000
_cell.length_b   1.000
_cell.length_c   1.000
_cell.angle_alpha   90.00
_cell.angle_beta   90.00
_cell.angle_gamma   90.00
#
_symmetry.space_group_name_H-M   'P 1'
#
loop_
_entity.id
_entity.type
_entity.pdbx_description
1 polymer ?
#
loop_
_entity_poly.entity_id
_entity_poly.type
_entity_poly.pdbx_seq_one_letter_code
_entity_poly.pdbx_strand_id
1 'polypeptide(L)'
;MQVKITPEIKNIIFSYRRFNNPWIFPFLHEKISGEGEVTAQSALRRVNRHLKKMGEQLHFEQPFTTYVMRHSWASMMLEANSEIGIISQSLGHMSLRTIEIYLGRISVSKIDRASDNMLNNLVRSSSTRQRSKNKVMALRDNRQEIQEAHFLDCL
;
A
#
# COMPACT_ATOMS: atom_id res chain seq x y z
N MET A 1 -4.88 -15.96 4.65
CA MET A 1 -4.80 -14.52 4.30
C MET A 1 -5.91 -13.79 5.03
N GLN A 2 -5.60 -12.72 5.77
CA GLN A 2 -6.57 -11.85 6.42
C GLN A 2 -6.36 -10.44 5.90
N VAL A 3 -7.44 -9.74 5.54
CA VAL A 3 -7.39 -8.40 4.96
C VAL A 3 -8.36 -7.50 5.71
N LYS A 4 -7.94 -6.26 5.97
CA LYS A 4 -8.79 -5.23 6.59
C LYS A 4 -9.95 -4.88 5.66
N ILE A 5 -11.18 -4.91 6.18
CA ILE A 5 -12.36 -4.40 5.47
C ILE A 5 -12.45 -2.89 5.72
N THR A 6 -12.14 -2.10 4.71
CA THR A 6 -12.22 -0.63 4.75
C THR A 6 -13.68 -0.15 4.69
N PRO A 7 -13.98 1.11 5.06
CA PRO A 7 -15.35 1.66 4.93
C PRO A 7 -15.92 1.55 3.51
N GLU A 8 -15.09 1.74 2.48
CA GLU A 8 -15.50 1.65 1.08
C GLU A 8 -15.90 0.21 0.72
N ILE A 9 -15.11 -0.78 1.14
CA ILE A 9 -15.44 -2.20 0.94
C ILE A 9 -16.71 -2.54 1.74
N LYS A 10 -16.85 -2.06 2.97
CA LYS A 10 -18.06 -2.27 3.78
C LYS A 10 -19.30 -1.77 3.05
N ASN A 11 -19.26 -0.57 2.48
CA ASN A 11 -20.39 0.01 1.75
C ASN A 11 -20.80 -0.90 0.59
N ILE A 12 -19.84 -1.36 -0.21
CA ILE A 12 -20.11 -2.30 -1.32
C ILE A 12 -20.73 -3.60 -0.79
N ILE A 13 -20.15 -4.20 0.26
CA ILE A 13 -20.67 -5.44 0.86
C ILE A 13 -22.12 -5.25 1.30
N PHE A 14 -22.44 -4.15 1.96
CA PHE A 14 -23.78 -3.88 2.45
C PHE A 14 -24.79 -3.66 1.31
N SER A 15 -24.39 -3.05 0.20
CA SER A 15 -25.26 -2.86 -0.97
C SER A 15 -25.71 -4.18 -1.63
N TYR A 16 -24.93 -5.26 -1.49
CA TYR A 16 -25.23 -6.56 -2.12
C TYR A 16 -25.62 -7.67 -1.14
N ARG A 17 -25.55 -7.40 0.17
CA ARG A 17 -25.89 -8.38 1.21
C ARG A 17 -27.36 -8.80 1.10
N ARG A 18 -27.62 -10.12 1.17
CA ARG A 18 -28.97 -10.68 1.29
C ARG A 18 -29.13 -11.37 2.64
N PHE A 19 -30.32 -11.28 3.23
CA PHE A 19 -30.63 -11.95 4.50
C PHE A 19 -30.57 -13.46 4.30
N ASN A 20 -30.09 -14.18 5.33
CA ASN A 20 -29.96 -15.64 5.33
C ASN A 20 -29.16 -16.24 4.15
N ASN A 21 -28.17 -15.50 3.62
CA ASN A 21 -27.28 -15.97 2.57
C ASN A 21 -25.83 -16.05 3.08
N PRO A 22 -25.09 -17.15 2.84
CA PRO A 22 -23.73 -17.30 3.33
C PRO A 22 -22.69 -16.50 2.51
N TRP A 23 -23.06 -15.98 1.34
CA TRP A 23 -22.14 -15.31 0.42
C TRP A 23 -22.20 -13.79 0.51
N ILE A 24 -21.03 -13.15 0.44
CA ILE A 24 -20.90 -11.68 0.37
C ILE A 24 -21.55 -11.14 -0.92
N PHE A 25 -21.40 -11.86 -2.03
CA PHE A 25 -21.99 -11.54 -3.32
C PHE A 25 -22.87 -12.71 -3.79
N PRO A 26 -24.14 -12.76 -3.37
CA PRO A 26 -25.05 -13.86 -3.70
C PRO A 26 -25.21 -14.10 -5.21
N PHE A 27 -25.29 -13.01 -5.99
CA PHE A 27 -25.46 -13.06 -7.44
C PHE A 27 -24.32 -13.76 -8.21
N LEU A 28 -23.15 -13.92 -7.57
CA LEU A 28 -22.03 -14.69 -8.14
C LEU A 28 -22.19 -16.20 -7.94
N HIS A 29 -23.01 -16.62 -6.99
CA HIS A 29 -23.26 -18.02 -6.63
C HIS A 29 -24.64 -18.50 -7.12
N GLU A 30 -25.44 -17.60 -7.68
CA GLU A 30 -26.72 -17.89 -8.31
C GLU A 30 -26.51 -18.50 -9.72
N LYS A 31 -27.30 -19.55 -10.00
CA LYS A 31 -27.33 -20.19 -11.32
C LYS A 31 -28.06 -19.28 -12.31
N ILE A 32 -27.48 -19.16 -13.50
CA ILE A 32 -28.14 -18.47 -14.63
C ILE A 32 -28.95 -19.48 -15.45
N SER A 33 -28.43 -20.70 -15.64
CA SER A 33 -29.09 -21.83 -16.33
C SER A 33 -28.31 -23.13 -16.09
N GLY A 34 -28.97 -24.29 -16.24
CA GLY A 34 -28.36 -25.63 -16.20
C GLY A 34 -28.21 -26.29 -14.82
N GLU A 35 -27.72 -27.52 -14.82
CA GLU A 35 -27.43 -28.33 -13.62
C GLU A 35 -25.98 -28.15 -13.13
N GLY A 36 -25.70 -28.50 -11.87
CA GLY A 36 -24.37 -28.37 -11.24
C GLY A 36 -24.18 -27.15 -10.33
N GLU A 37 -23.09 -27.13 -9.55
CA GLU A 37 -22.77 -26.08 -8.57
C GLU A 37 -21.99 -24.91 -9.20
N VAL A 38 -22.27 -23.68 -8.75
CA VAL A 38 -21.49 -22.50 -9.19
C VAL A 38 -20.16 -22.46 -8.46
N THR A 39 -19.11 -22.94 -9.12
CA THR A 39 -17.76 -22.89 -8.57
C THR A 39 -17.17 -21.48 -8.58
N ALA A 40 -16.16 -21.24 -7.74
CA ALA A 40 -15.40 -19.99 -7.75
C ALA A 40 -14.81 -19.67 -9.14
N GLN A 41 -14.40 -20.68 -9.91
CA GLN A 41 -13.91 -20.49 -11.28
C GLN A 41 -15.02 -19.99 -12.21
N SER A 42 -16.23 -20.55 -12.09
CA SER A 42 -17.39 -20.11 -12.86
C SER A 42 -17.79 -18.67 -12.53
N ALA A 43 -17.78 -18.30 -11.24
CA ALA A 43 -17.99 -16.93 -10.79
C ALA A 43 -16.92 -15.97 -11.34
N LEU A 44 -15.64 -16.35 -11.26
CA LEU A 44 -14.52 -15.56 -11.80
C LEU A 44 -14.64 -15.35 -13.32
N ARG A 45 -15.00 -16.39 -14.08
CA ARG A 45 -15.25 -16.28 -15.53
C ARG A 45 -16.42 -15.32 -15.81
N ARG A 46 -17.48 -15.37 -15.00
CA ARG A 46 -18.62 -14.44 -15.11
C ARG A 46 -18.16 -12.99 -14.89
N VAL A 47 -17.43 -12.73 -13.82
CA VAL A 47 -16.86 -11.40 -13.53
C VAL A 47 -15.99 -10.92 -14.70
N ASN A 48 -15.05 -11.74 -15.18
CA ASN A 48 -14.17 -11.36 -16.28
C ASN A 48 -14.91 -11.10 -17.60
N ARG A 49 -16.03 -11.80 -17.88
CA ARG A 49 -16.87 -11.46 -19.04
C ARG A 49 -17.50 -10.08 -18.92
N HIS A 50 -17.98 -9.70 -17.73
CA HIS A 50 -18.53 -8.36 -17.51
C HIS A 50 -17.44 -7.30 -17.59
N LEU A 51 -16.27 -7.53 -16.99
CA LEU A 51 -15.14 -6.61 -17.09
C LEU A 51 -14.68 -6.40 -18.53
N LYS A 52 -14.61 -7.47 -19.33
CA LYS A 52 -14.26 -7.35 -20.75
C LYS A 52 -15.22 -6.44 -21.49
N LYS A 53 -16.54 -6.61 -21.30
CA LYS A 53 -17.56 -5.73 -21.89
C LYS A 53 -17.41 -4.28 -21.44
N MET A 54 -17.12 -4.04 -20.17
CA MET A 54 -16.85 -2.69 -19.67
C MET A 54 -15.59 -2.09 -20.30
N GLY A 55 -14.53 -2.88 -20.45
CA GLY A 55 -13.30 -2.43 -21.11
C GLY A 55 -13.52 -2.06 -22.57
N GLU A 56 -14.35 -2.82 -23.29
CA GLU A 56 -14.77 -2.52 -24.67
C GLU A 56 -15.55 -1.20 -24.74
N GLN A 57 -16.50 -0.99 -23.81
CA GLN A 57 -17.29 0.25 -23.72
C GLN A 57 -16.45 1.48 -23.36
N LEU A 58 -15.39 1.30 -22.56
CA LEU A 58 -14.46 2.36 -22.16
C LEU A 58 -13.28 2.51 -23.14
N HIS A 59 -13.29 1.76 -24.26
CA HIS A 59 -12.24 1.78 -25.29
C HIS A 59 -10.84 1.47 -24.77
N PHE A 60 -10.72 0.55 -23.81
CA PHE A 60 -9.40 0.05 -23.38
C PHE A 60 -8.79 -0.84 -24.45
N GLU A 61 -7.54 -0.55 -24.82
CA GLU A 61 -6.79 -1.35 -25.81
C GLU A 61 -6.52 -2.78 -25.32
N GLN A 62 -6.45 -2.98 -24.01
CA GLN A 62 -6.11 -4.25 -23.38
C GLN A 62 -7.33 -4.86 -22.66
N PRO A 63 -7.44 -6.20 -22.59
CA PRO A 63 -8.56 -6.85 -21.92
C PRO A 63 -8.67 -6.47 -20.44
N PHE A 64 -9.76 -5.78 -20.09
CA PHE A 64 -10.05 -5.46 -18.71
C PHE A 64 -10.50 -6.72 -17.95
N THR A 65 -9.71 -7.13 -16.96
CA THR A 65 -9.89 -8.38 -16.21
C THR A 65 -9.53 -8.20 -14.74
N THR A 66 -9.91 -9.16 -13.91
CA THR A 66 -9.53 -9.20 -12.49
C THR A 66 -8.02 -9.31 -12.29
N TYR A 67 -7.29 -9.87 -13.26
CA TYR A 67 -5.83 -9.89 -13.25
C TYR A 67 -5.24 -8.48 -13.41
N VAL A 68 -5.77 -7.70 -14.36
CA VAL A 68 -5.37 -6.31 -14.58
C VAL A 68 -5.71 -5.45 -13.35
N MET A 69 -6.89 -5.63 -12.75
CA MET A 69 -7.25 -4.95 -11.50
C MET A 69 -6.28 -5.25 -10.36
N ARG A 70 -5.93 -6.54 -10.17
CA ARG A 70 -4.97 -6.96 -9.12
C ARG A 70 -3.58 -6.34 -9.35
N HIS A 71 -3.13 -6.31 -10.60
CA HIS A 71 -1.86 -5.67 -10.97
C HIS A 71 -1.88 -4.16 -10.75
N SER A 72 -3.00 -3.52 -11.06
CA SER A 72 -3.19 -2.09 -10.85
C SER A 72 -3.12 -1.76 -9.36
N TRP A 73 -3.83 -2.52 -8.52
CA TRP A 73 -3.76 -2.38 -7.06
C TRP A 73 -2.33 -2.55 -6.52
N ALA A 74 -1.60 -3.57 -6.98
CA ALA A 74 -0.23 -3.80 -6.56
C ALA A 74 0.73 -2.68 -7.00
N SER A 75 0.56 -2.18 -8.24
CA SER A 75 1.33 -1.05 -8.75
C SER A 75 1.04 0.21 -7.94
N MET A 76 -0.22 0.48 -7.59
CA MET A 76 -0.59 1.61 -6.72
C MET A 76 0.02 1.48 -5.32
N MET A 77 0.06 0.27 -4.74
CA MET A 77 0.73 0.05 -3.45
C MET A 77 2.24 0.30 -3.53
N LEU A 78 2.88 -0.10 -4.64
CA LEU A 78 4.29 0.19 -4.89
C LEU A 78 4.54 1.70 -5.08
N GLU A 79 3.61 2.40 -5.74
CA GLU A 79 3.64 3.86 -5.86
C GLU A 79 3.43 4.55 -4.52
N ALA A 80 2.61 3.99 -3.65
CA ALA A 80 2.44 4.43 -2.26
C ALA A 80 3.63 4.04 -1.35
N ASN A 81 4.76 3.58 -1.90
CA ASN A 81 5.97 3.15 -1.18
C ASN A 81 5.73 2.01 -0.18
N SER A 82 4.74 1.15 -0.43
CA SER A 82 4.56 -0.07 0.37
C SER A 82 5.65 -1.08 0.07
N GLU A 83 6.13 -1.78 1.10
CA GLU A 83 7.13 -2.83 0.92
C GLU A 83 6.59 -3.99 0.07
N ILE A 84 7.42 -4.51 -0.83
CA ILE A 84 7.06 -5.66 -1.68
C ILE A 84 6.63 -6.87 -0.85
N GLY A 85 7.24 -7.08 0.32
CA GLY A 85 6.84 -8.14 1.25
C GLY A 85 5.39 -7.99 1.72
N ILE A 86 4.96 -6.76 2.03
CA ILE A 86 3.59 -6.44 2.43
C ILE A 86 2.62 -6.66 1.26
N ILE A 87 2.98 -6.17 0.07
CA ILE A 87 2.17 -6.38 -1.15
C ILE A 87 2.02 -7.88 -1.44
N SER A 88 3.11 -8.65 -1.36
CA SER A 88 3.10 -10.10 -1.60
C SER A 88 2.20 -10.86 -0.60
N GLN A 89 2.31 -10.54 0.69
CA GLN A 89 1.45 -11.15 1.72
C GLN A 89 -0.02 -10.77 1.54
N SER A 90 -0.31 -9.51 1.21
CA SER A 90 -1.66 -9.01 0.94
C SER A 90 -2.32 -9.68 -0.26
N LEU A 91 -1.51 -10.12 -1.22
CA LEU A 91 -1.96 -10.85 -2.40
C LEU A 91 -2.03 -12.38 -2.18
N GLY A 92 -1.60 -12.90 -1.03
CA GLY A 92 -1.69 -14.32 -0.69
C GLY A 92 -0.53 -15.17 -1.21
N HIS A 93 0.70 -14.80 -0.83
CA HIS A 93 1.97 -15.46 -1.18
C HIS A 93 2.20 -15.54 -2.68
N MET A 94 2.78 -14.48 -3.25
CA MET A 94 3.14 -14.49 -4.65
C MET A 94 4.42 -15.29 -4.90
N SER A 95 4.47 -15.96 -6.07
CA SER A 95 5.70 -16.57 -6.57
C SER A 95 6.80 -15.54 -6.84
N LEU A 96 8.06 -15.96 -6.80
CA LEU A 96 9.22 -15.12 -7.16
C LEU A 96 9.05 -14.43 -8.52
N ARG A 97 8.49 -15.13 -9.51
CA ARG A 97 8.21 -14.58 -10.85
C ARG A 97 7.27 -13.38 -10.83
N THR A 98 6.28 -13.36 -9.94
CA THR A 98 5.36 -12.22 -9.82
C THR A 98 6.01 -11.06 -9.06
N ILE A 99 6.95 -11.36 -8.17
CA ILE A 99 7.74 -10.35 -7.44
C ILE A 99 8.73 -9.66 -8.39
N GLU A 100 9.37 -10.38 -9.31
CA GLU A 100 10.27 -9.82 -10.33
C GLU A 100 9.60 -8.74 -11.17
N ILE A 101 8.34 -8.94 -11.55
CA ILE A 101 7.54 -7.95 -12.30
C ILE A 101 7.42 -6.63 -11.52
N TYR A 102 7.31 -6.69 -10.19
CA TYR A 102 7.21 -5.50 -9.36
C TYR A 102 8.57 -4.86 -9.08
N LEU A 103 9.62 -5.66 -8.89
CA LEU A 103 10.98 -5.16 -8.72
C LEU A 103 11.45 -4.35 -9.95
N GLY A 104 11.14 -4.83 -11.15
CA GLY A 104 11.45 -4.11 -12.40
C GLY A 104 10.72 -2.78 -12.57
N ARG A 105 9.72 -2.47 -11.73
CA ARG A 105 8.96 -1.21 -11.77
C ARG A 105 9.38 -0.20 -10.70
N ILE A 106 10.37 -0.51 -9.86
CA ILE A 106 10.88 0.44 -8.89
C ILE A 106 11.68 1.52 -9.62
N SER A 107 11.32 2.80 -9.44
CA SER A 107 12.06 3.91 -10.03
C SER A 107 13.42 4.11 -9.37
N VAL A 108 14.42 4.55 -10.13
CA VAL A 108 15.78 4.88 -9.62
C VAL A 108 15.71 5.86 -8.46
N SER A 109 14.86 6.88 -8.54
CA SER A 109 14.65 7.85 -7.46
C SER A 109 14.18 7.23 -6.13
N LYS A 110 13.40 6.15 -6.17
CA LYS A 110 12.99 5.40 -4.98
C LYS A 110 14.16 4.61 -4.40
N ILE A 111 15.01 4.04 -5.26
CA ILE A 111 16.23 3.33 -4.86
C ILE A 111 17.19 4.31 -4.16
N ASP A 112 17.42 5.48 -4.74
CA ASP A 112 18.32 6.48 -4.18
C ASP A 112 17.84 6.95 -2.80
N ARG A 113 16.55 7.25 -2.66
CA ARG A 113 15.96 7.62 -1.37
C ARG A 113 16.07 6.51 -0.33
N ALA A 114 15.86 5.25 -0.72
CA ALA A 114 15.98 4.11 0.17
C ALA A 114 17.44 3.92 0.64
N SER A 115 18.39 4.05 -0.28
CA SER A 115 19.82 4.05 0.00
C SER A 115 20.22 5.15 0.97
N ASP A 116 19.77 6.39 0.75
CA ASP A 116 20.05 7.50 1.65
C ASP A 116 19.44 7.31 3.04
N ASN A 117 18.21 6.79 3.13
CA ASN A 117 17.59 6.47 4.42
C ASN A 117 18.39 5.40 5.18
N MET A 118 18.80 4.33 4.50
CA MET A 118 19.64 3.29 5.07
C MET A 118 20.96 3.87 5.59
N LEU A 119 21.66 4.64 4.76
CA LEU A 119 22.92 5.29 5.15
C LEU A 119 22.73 6.25 6.31
N ASN A 120 21.67 7.07 6.31
CA ASN A 120 21.38 8.02 7.38
C ASN A 120 21.13 7.32 8.72
N ASN A 121 20.40 6.20 8.71
CA ASN A 121 19.99 5.51 9.92
C ASN A 121 21.07 4.57 10.46
N LEU A 122 21.84 3.91 9.59
CA LEU A 122 22.76 2.84 10.00
C LEU A 122 24.24 3.25 9.98
N VAL A 123 24.64 4.14 9.07
CA VAL A 123 26.07 4.44 8.83
C VAL A 123 26.43 5.86 9.28
N ARG A 124 25.66 6.85 8.83
CA ARG A 124 25.87 8.29 9.09
C ARG A 124 25.37 8.73 10.47
N SER A 125 24.74 7.82 11.24
CA SER A 125 24.14 8.06 12.57
C SER A 125 25.13 8.61 13.62
N SER A 126 26.43 8.52 13.37
CA SER A 126 27.50 9.16 14.15
C SER A 126 27.58 10.69 13.97
N SER A 127 27.19 11.24 12.82
CA SER A 127 27.35 12.67 12.48
C SER A 127 26.15 13.54 12.88
N THR A 128 24.92 13.05 12.70
CA THR A 128 23.68 13.79 13.03
C THR A 128 23.45 13.90 14.54
N ARG A 129 23.80 12.85 15.31
CA ARG A 129 23.73 12.86 16.78
C ARG A 129 24.72 13.86 17.38
N GLN A 130 25.88 14.05 16.74
CA GLN A 130 26.89 15.04 17.14
C GLN A 130 26.42 16.47 16.84
N ARG A 131 25.84 16.73 15.66
CA ARG A 131 25.28 18.05 15.31
C ARG A 131 24.13 18.49 16.22
N SER A 132 23.20 17.59 16.54
CA SER A 132 22.10 17.90 17.47
C SER A 132 22.60 18.10 18.90
N LYS A 133 23.60 17.32 19.36
CA LYS A 133 24.26 17.55 20.66
C LYS A 133 25.00 18.90 20.70
N ASN A 134 25.77 19.22 19.67
CA ASN A 134 26.55 20.47 19.59
C ASN A 134 25.62 21.70 19.55
N LYS A 135 24.48 21.62 18.84
CA LYS A 135 23.47 22.69 18.81
C LYS A 135 22.77 22.88 20.15
N VAL A 136 22.43 21.79 20.86
CA VAL A 136 21.83 21.84 22.20
C VAL A 136 22.82 22.38 23.24
N MET A 137 24.11 22.05 23.11
CA MET A 137 25.18 22.55 23.98
C MET A 137 25.39 24.06 23.77
N ALA A 138 25.51 24.52 22.53
CA ALA A 138 25.64 25.95 22.21
C ALA A 138 24.43 26.79 22.66
N LEU A 139 23.21 26.23 22.62
CA LEU A 139 22.00 26.90 23.12
C LEU A 139 21.91 26.95 24.66
N ARG A 140 22.65 26.11 25.38
CA ARG A 140 22.74 26.13 26.84
C ARG A 140 23.79 27.14 27.31
N ASP A 141 24.94 27.17 26.65
CA ASP A 141 26.02 28.13 26.94
C ASP A 141 25.52 29.57 26.74
N ASN A 142 24.85 29.85 25.60
CA ASN A 142 24.21 31.15 25.37
C ASN A 142 23.15 31.51 26.43
N ARG A 143 22.50 30.53 27.06
CA ARG A 143 21.46 30.78 28.07
C ARG A 143 22.06 31.07 29.44
N GLN A 144 23.24 30.51 29.75
CA GLN A 144 24.00 30.83 30.96
C GLN A 144 24.63 32.22 30.86
N GLU A 145 25.21 32.59 29.71
CA GLU A 145 25.76 33.94 29.50
C GLU A 145 24.69 35.04 29.65
N ILE A 146 23.46 34.80 29.18
CA ILE A 146 22.33 35.75 29.34
C ILE A 146 21.87 35.84 30.81
N GLN A 147 21.97 34.76 31.59
CA GLN A 147 21.61 34.75 33.00
C GLN A 147 22.68 35.42 33.89
N GLU A 148 23.97 35.33 33.52
CA GLU A 148 25.05 36.02 34.22
C GLU A 148 25.06 37.54 33.92
N ALA A 149 24.73 37.94 32.69
CA ALA A 149 24.58 39.36 32.33
C ALA A 149 23.46 40.06 33.12
N HIS A 150 22.36 39.35 33.40
CA HIS A 150 21.23 39.90 34.16
C HIS A 150 21.49 40.07 35.68
N PHE A 151 22.57 39.48 36.23
CA PHE A 151 22.89 39.56 37.66
C PHE A 151 23.85 40.72 37.98
N LEU A 152 24.57 41.25 36.98
CA LEU A 152 25.51 42.37 37.15
C LEU A 152 24.86 43.76 36.99
N ASP A 153 23.66 43.84 36.40
CA ASP A 153 22.89 45.10 36.28
C ASP A 153 22.04 45.43 37.53
N CYS A 154 22.14 44.62 38.60
CA CYS A 154 21.39 44.78 39.87
C CYS A 154 22.27 44.99 41.11
N LEU A 155 23.57 45.29 40.95
CA LEU A 155 24.46 45.80 42.00
C LEU A 155 25.01 47.17 41.60
#